data_AF-A0A2W6UDM2-F1
#
_entry.id   AF-A0A2W6UDM2-F1
#
_cell.length_a   1.000
_cell.length_b   1.000
_cell.length_c   1.000
_cell.angle_alpha   90.00
_cell.angle_beta   90.00
_cell.angle_gamma   90.00
#
_symmetry.space_group_name_H-M   'P 1'
#
loop_
_entity.id
_entity.type
_entity.pdbx_description
1 polymer ?
#
loop_
_entity_poly.entity_id
_entity_poly.type
_entity_poly.pdbx_seq_one_letter_code
_entity_poly.pdbx_strand_id
1 'polypeptide(L)'
;MRKIVLAPLALSFILAACGQPETITAGGPSDPDAEKIKAAPPVKLPPAMLASTTYRCKDNTVVSVDWFNDGTTANIKPKKDASPISLTAPAPGQPYVGSDYEVTGTADAKQITVKAPGGSAQACDA
;
A
#
# COMPACT_ATOMS: atom_id res chain seq x y z
N MET A 1 4.78 -84.57 19.75
CA MET A 1 5.56 -83.36 19.41
C MET A 1 5.32 -83.00 17.95
N ARG A 2 4.71 -81.84 17.66
CA ARG A 2 4.85 -81.14 16.38
C ARG A 2 4.48 -79.68 16.60
N LYS A 3 5.49 -78.81 16.63
CA LYS A 3 5.36 -77.37 16.84
C LYS A 3 4.82 -76.74 15.56
N ILE A 4 3.75 -75.96 15.64
CA ILE A 4 3.34 -75.04 14.59
C ILE A 4 3.59 -73.63 15.13
N VAL A 5 4.65 -73.03 14.61
CA VAL A 5 4.96 -71.60 14.73
C VAL A 5 4.10 -70.90 13.67
N LEU A 6 3.21 -69.99 14.07
CA LEU A 6 2.51 -69.11 13.14
C LEU A 6 2.61 -67.65 13.60
N ALA A 7 3.16 -66.84 12.70
CA ALA A 7 3.66 -65.49 12.86
C ALA A 7 2.55 -64.40 12.96
N PRO A 8 2.86 -63.19 13.48
CA PRO A 8 1.91 -62.10 13.59
C PRO A 8 1.78 -61.36 12.25
N LEU A 9 0.64 -61.51 11.57
CA LEU A 9 0.35 -60.85 10.28
C LEU A 9 -0.83 -59.87 10.36
N ALA A 10 -1.26 -59.46 11.56
CA ALA A 10 -2.50 -58.72 11.76
C ALA A 10 -2.37 -57.18 11.81
N LEU A 11 -1.24 -56.59 11.38
CA LEU A 11 -1.01 -55.12 11.50
C LEU A 11 -0.80 -54.38 10.18
N SER A 12 -0.85 -55.06 9.03
CA SER A 12 -0.54 -54.42 7.73
C SER A 12 -1.74 -53.78 7.02
N PHE A 13 -2.96 -53.91 7.55
CA PHE A 13 -4.18 -53.45 6.86
C PHE A 13 -4.58 -51.99 7.16
N ILE A 14 -3.87 -51.28 8.04
CA ILE A 14 -4.22 -49.90 8.43
C ILE A 14 -3.62 -48.84 7.48
N LEU A 15 -2.76 -49.24 6.53
CA LEU A 15 -2.08 -48.30 5.64
C LEU A 15 -2.82 -48.00 4.31
N ALA A 16 -3.92 -48.70 4.02
CA ALA A 16 -4.68 -48.50 2.78
C ALA A 16 -5.62 -47.27 2.82
N ALA A 17 -5.63 -46.50 3.91
CA ALA A 17 -6.48 -45.32 4.09
C ALA A 17 -5.80 -43.98 3.72
N CYS A 18 -4.55 -43.98 3.27
CA CYS A 18 -3.96 -42.79 2.65
C CYS A 18 -4.50 -42.70 1.21
N GLY A 19 -5.43 -41.76 0.99
CA GLY A 19 -6.03 -41.48 -0.32
C GLY A 19 -5.00 -41.16 -1.42
N GLN A 20 -5.48 -41.18 -2.67
CA GLN A 20 -4.67 -40.87 -3.86
C GLN A 20 -3.89 -39.55 -3.65
N PRO A 21 -2.61 -39.48 -4.06
CA PRO A 21 -1.86 -38.23 -4.03
C PRO A 21 -2.57 -37.22 -4.94
N GLU A 22 -3.03 -36.10 -4.36
CA GLU A 22 -3.56 -35.00 -5.15
C GLU A 22 -2.39 -34.30 -5.86
N THR A 23 -2.32 -34.43 -7.18
CA THR A 23 -1.44 -33.62 -8.01
C THR A 23 -2.17 -32.33 -8.35
N ILE A 24 -1.60 -31.17 -7.99
CA ILE A 24 -2.07 -29.88 -8.51
C ILE A 24 -1.73 -29.83 -10.01
N THR A 25 -2.66 -30.31 -10.83
CA THR A 25 -2.56 -30.23 -12.29
C THR A 25 -2.90 -28.81 -12.72
N ALA A 26 -2.22 -28.29 -13.76
CA ALA A 26 -2.64 -27.05 -14.41
C ALA A 26 -4.10 -27.23 -14.89
N GLY A 27 -5.04 -26.47 -14.31
CA GLY A 27 -6.49 -26.70 -14.46
C GLY A 27 -7.13 -27.43 -13.28
N GLY A 28 -6.74 -27.09 -12.04
CA GLY A 28 -7.38 -27.54 -10.80
C GLY A 28 -8.90 -27.26 -10.74
N PRO A 29 -9.58 -27.57 -9.62
CA PRO A 29 -11.04 -27.45 -9.52
C PRO A 29 -11.54 -26.09 -10.03
N SER A 30 -12.64 -26.09 -10.77
CA SER A 30 -13.19 -24.90 -11.42
C SER A 30 -13.29 -23.75 -10.42
N ASP A 31 -12.56 -22.67 -10.70
CA ASP A 31 -12.63 -21.43 -9.93
C ASP A 31 -14.04 -20.85 -10.08
N PRO A 32 -14.87 -20.85 -9.01
CA PRO A 32 -16.26 -20.40 -9.07
C PRO A 32 -16.39 -18.89 -9.34
N ASP A 33 -15.28 -18.15 -9.26
CA ASP A 33 -15.22 -16.71 -9.48
C ASP A 33 -14.49 -16.34 -10.79
N ALA A 34 -14.01 -17.30 -11.59
CA ALA A 34 -13.27 -17.04 -12.83
C ALA A 34 -14.00 -16.09 -13.80
N GLU A 35 -15.30 -16.30 -14.01
CA GLU A 35 -16.12 -15.44 -14.87
C GLU A 35 -16.37 -14.05 -14.25
N LYS A 36 -16.45 -13.98 -12.91
CA LYS A 36 -16.61 -12.70 -12.20
C LYS A 36 -15.33 -11.87 -12.27
N ILE A 37 -14.16 -12.50 -12.14
CA ILE A 37 -12.86 -11.84 -12.26
C ILE A 37 -12.64 -11.35 -13.69
N LYS A 38 -12.98 -12.16 -14.71
CA LYS A 38 -12.94 -11.74 -16.13
C LYS A 38 -13.82 -10.53 -16.44
N ALA A 39 -14.98 -10.44 -15.78
CA ALA A 39 -15.93 -9.33 -15.95
C ALA A 39 -15.64 -8.11 -15.05
N ALA A 40 -14.70 -8.22 -14.11
CA ALA A 40 -14.41 -7.14 -13.18
C ALA A 40 -13.75 -5.95 -13.92
N PRO A 41 -14.21 -4.70 -13.69
CA PRO A 41 -13.57 -3.54 -14.26
C PRO A 41 -12.15 -3.38 -13.71
N PRO A 42 -11.22 -2.77 -14.48
CA PRO A 42 -9.89 -2.46 -14.00
C PRO A 42 -9.93 -1.65 -12.69
N VAL A 43 -9.25 -2.14 -11.67
CA VAL A 43 -9.10 -1.43 -10.39
C VAL A 43 -8.13 -0.28 -10.57
N LYS A 44 -8.58 0.95 -10.31
CA LYS A 44 -7.68 2.10 -10.19
C LYS A 44 -6.93 1.98 -8.87
N LEU A 45 -5.64 1.72 -8.97
CA LEU A 45 -4.77 1.73 -7.80
C LEU A 45 -4.72 3.14 -7.20
N PRO A 46 -4.68 3.26 -5.86
CA PRO A 46 -4.43 4.54 -5.24
C PRO A 46 -3.05 5.08 -5.69
N PRO A 47 -2.87 6.40 -5.74
CA PRO A 47 -1.58 7.01 -6.05
C PRO A 47 -0.49 6.45 -5.12
N ALA A 48 0.67 6.14 -5.70
CA ALA A 48 1.83 5.71 -4.94
C ALA A 48 2.58 6.92 -4.39
N MET A 49 3.11 6.82 -3.17
CA MET A 49 3.94 7.87 -2.59
C MET A 49 5.32 7.88 -3.28
N LEU A 50 5.73 9.04 -3.80
CA LEU A 50 7.06 9.28 -4.38
C LEU A 50 8.10 9.55 -3.29
N ALA A 51 7.76 10.45 -2.37
CA ALA A 51 8.66 10.89 -1.32
C ALA A 51 7.87 11.40 -0.11
N SER A 52 8.47 11.31 1.07
CA SER A 52 8.03 12.01 2.28
C SER A 52 9.17 12.89 2.74
N THR A 53 9.05 14.20 2.51
CA THR A 53 10.12 15.16 2.77
C THR A 53 9.71 16.06 3.92
N THR A 54 10.62 16.25 4.88
CA THR A 54 10.44 17.18 5.99
C THR A 54 11.10 18.50 5.63
N TYR A 55 10.39 19.60 5.83
CA TYR A 55 10.83 20.95 5.51
C TYR A 55 10.82 21.82 6.76
N ARG A 56 11.80 22.71 6.87
CA ARG A 56 11.86 23.79 7.85
C ARG A 56 11.48 25.09 7.18
N CYS A 57 10.43 25.73 7.68
CA CYS A 57 9.95 27.01 7.17
C CYS A 57 10.69 28.19 7.82
N LYS A 58 10.59 29.38 7.21
CA LYS A 58 11.25 30.61 7.69
C LYS A 58 10.87 31.00 9.12
N ASP A 59 9.67 30.65 9.56
CA ASP A 59 9.20 30.83 10.94
C ASP A 59 9.73 29.76 11.94
N ASN A 60 10.70 28.95 11.52
CA ASN A 60 11.26 27.79 12.24
C ASN A 60 10.28 26.64 12.50
N THR A 61 9.06 26.68 11.95
CA THR A 61 8.17 25.51 11.98
C THR A 61 8.71 24.39 11.10
N VAL A 62 8.32 23.16 11.45
CA VAL A 62 8.71 21.96 10.72
C VAL A 62 7.46 21.26 10.25
N VAL A 63 7.35 21.07 8.95
CA VAL A 63 6.23 20.38 8.30
C VAL A 63 6.77 19.21 7.48
N SER A 64 5.99 18.16 7.30
CA SER A 64 6.33 17.09 6.36
C SER A 64 5.30 17.03 5.25
N VAL A 65 5.75 16.81 4.02
CA VAL A 65 4.88 16.65 2.85
C VAL A 65 5.13 15.28 2.23
N ASP A 66 4.06 14.48 2.14
CA ASP A 66 4.05 13.25 1.37
C ASP A 66 3.58 13.58 -0.05
N TRP A 67 4.44 13.34 -1.03
CA TRP A 67 4.20 13.59 -2.44
C TRP A 67 3.75 12.29 -3.13
N PHE A 68 2.74 12.37 -4.00
CA PHE A 68 2.24 11.21 -4.74
C PHE A 68 2.56 11.30 -6.24
N ASN A 69 2.55 10.14 -6.90
CA ASN A 69 2.97 9.98 -8.30
C ASN A 69 1.96 10.44 -9.34
N ASP A 70 0.75 10.85 -8.92
CA ASP A 70 -0.26 11.43 -9.80
C ASP A 70 -0.03 12.92 -10.08
N GLY A 71 0.90 13.57 -9.35
CA GLY A 71 1.20 15.00 -9.46
C GLY A 71 0.03 15.92 -9.09
N THR A 72 -1.04 15.38 -8.51
CA THR A 72 -2.26 16.12 -8.19
C THR A 72 -2.72 15.90 -6.76
N THR A 73 -2.13 14.96 -6.03
CA THR A 73 -2.36 14.77 -4.61
C THR A 73 -1.06 14.89 -3.80
N ALA A 74 -1.19 15.44 -2.60
CA ALA A 74 -0.14 15.51 -1.60
C ALA A 74 -0.77 15.46 -0.21
N ASN A 75 -0.04 15.02 0.81
CA ASN A 75 -0.47 15.16 2.21
C ASN A 75 0.51 16.04 2.97
N ILE A 76 0.01 17.05 3.68
CA ILE A 76 0.82 17.85 4.61
C ILE A 76 0.59 17.38 6.04
N LYS A 77 1.68 17.23 6.79
CA LYS A 77 1.71 16.98 8.24
C LYS A 77 2.25 18.24 8.91
N PRO A 78 1.41 19.06 9.56
CA PRO A 78 1.84 20.31 10.18
C PRO A 78 2.84 20.11 11.34
N LYS A 79 2.87 18.90 11.92
CA LYS A 79 3.78 18.45 12.97
C LYS A 79 4.05 16.95 12.79
N LYS A 80 5.13 16.44 13.36
CA LYS A 80 5.58 15.04 13.22
C LYS A 80 4.48 13.99 13.51
N ASP A 81 3.70 14.22 14.57
CA ASP A 81 2.68 13.27 15.04
C ASP A 81 1.24 13.72 14.72
N ALA A 82 1.08 14.74 13.87
CA ALA A 82 -0.24 15.21 13.45
C ALA A 82 -0.82 14.31 12.35
N SER A 83 -2.15 14.17 12.33
CA SER A 83 -2.84 13.54 11.22
C SER A 83 -2.52 14.27 9.91
N PRO A 84 -2.23 13.53 8.82
CA PRO A 84 -2.00 14.14 7.52
C PRO A 84 -3.27 14.83 7.02
N ILE A 85 -3.09 16.02 6.45
CA ILE A 85 -4.13 16.77 5.75
C ILE A 85 -3.94 16.53 4.26
N SER A 86 -4.95 15.99 3.59
CA SER A 86 -4.91 15.78 2.15
C SER A 86 -5.12 17.09 1.39
N LEU A 87 -4.25 17.29 0.42
CA LEU A 87 -4.23 18.44 -0.49
C LEU A 87 -4.38 17.95 -1.93
N THR A 88 -5.09 18.73 -2.73
CA THR A 88 -5.32 18.43 -4.15
C THR A 88 -4.93 19.62 -5.02
N ALA A 89 -4.33 19.35 -6.17
CA ALA A 89 -4.05 20.32 -7.21
C ALA A 89 -4.96 20.05 -8.44
N PRO A 90 -5.41 21.10 -9.16
CA PRO A 90 -6.25 20.93 -10.34
C PRO A 90 -5.50 20.28 -11.52
N ALA A 91 -4.18 20.40 -11.56
CA ALA A 91 -3.31 19.79 -12.56
C ALA A 91 -1.86 19.68 -12.02
N PRO A 92 -1.01 18.82 -12.60
CA PRO A 92 0.40 18.75 -12.24
C PRO A 92 1.11 20.11 -12.34
N GLY A 93 1.86 20.45 -11.29
CA GLY A 93 2.59 21.71 -11.18
C GLY A 93 1.77 22.90 -10.67
N GLN A 94 0.47 22.73 -10.43
CA GLN A 94 -0.36 23.73 -9.75
C GLN A 94 -0.25 23.57 -8.22
N PRO A 95 -0.62 24.62 -7.44
CA PRO A 95 -0.63 24.53 -5.99
C PRO A 95 -1.58 23.42 -5.48
N TYR A 96 -1.12 22.68 -4.49
CA TYR A 96 -1.93 21.70 -3.75
C TYR A 96 -2.66 22.43 -2.63
N VAL A 97 -4.00 22.31 -2.57
CA VAL A 97 -4.84 23.04 -1.63
C VAL A 97 -5.71 22.09 -0.81
N GLY A 98 -5.89 22.38 0.48
CA GLY A 98 -6.79 21.64 1.37
C GLY A 98 -6.75 22.13 2.81
N SER A 99 -7.91 22.21 3.48
CA SER A 99 -8.05 22.70 4.86
C SER A 99 -7.27 23.99 5.16
N ASP A 100 -7.40 24.99 4.27
CA ASP A 100 -6.71 26.29 4.30
C ASP A 100 -5.17 26.25 4.19
N TYR A 101 -4.59 25.08 3.90
CA TYR A 101 -3.21 24.96 3.48
C TYR A 101 -3.10 25.09 1.96
N GLU A 102 -2.02 25.73 1.52
CA GLU A 102 -1.58 25.75 0.13
C GLU A 102 -0.09 25.40 0.08
N VAL A 103 0.28 24.43 -0.76
CA VAL A 103 1.65 23.97 -0.94
C VAL A 103 2.00 23.99 -2.41
N THR A 104 3.14 24.61 -2.76
CA THR A 104 3.66 24.65 -4.13
C THR A 104 5.06 24.08 -4.15
N GLY A 105 5.27 23.01 -4.91
CA GLY A 105 6.53 22.28 -5.00
C GLY A 105 6.39 20.92 -5.67
N THR A 106 7.49 20.17 -5.67
CA THR A 106 7.57 18.80 -6.20
C THR A 106 8.37 17.91 -5.24
N ALA A 107 8.31 16.59 -5.42
CA ALA A 107 9.00 15.62 -4.58
C ALA A 107 10.53 15.84 -4.48
N ASP A 108 11.15 16.33 -5.56
CA ASP A 108 12.60 16.53 -5.65
C ASP A 108 13.04 17.96 -5.26
N ALA A 109 12.10 18.84 -4.93
CA ALA A 109 12.39 20.23 -4.63
C ALA A 109 13.08 20.38 -3.26
N LYS A 110 14.26 21.01 -3.24
CA LYS A 110 14.97 21.38 -2.00
C LYS A 110 14.28 22.49 -1.22
N GLN A 111 13.48 23.30 -1.90
CA GLN A 111 12.69 24.37 -1.32
C GLN A 111 11.28 24.31 -1.90
N ILE A 112 10.28 24.49 -1.04
CA ILE A 112 8.87 24.58 -1.41
C ILE A 112 8.27 25.86 -0.85
N THR A 113 7.11 26.25 -1.35
CA THR A 113 6.32 27.33 -0.74
C THR A 113 5.14 26.73 0.00
N VAL A 114 4.97 27.11 1.26
CA VAL A 114 3.84 26.70 2.10
C VAL A 114 3.12 27.94 2.63
N LYS A 115 1.80 27.94 2.52
CA LYS A 115 0.92 28.89 3.19
C LYS A 115 0.06 28.10 4.17
N ALA A 116 0.28 28.35 5.46
CA ALA A 116 -0.52 27.77 6.53
C ALA A 116 -1.81 28.59 6.76
N PRO A 117 -2.83 28.02 7.42
CA PRO A 117 -4.07 28.72 7.76
C PRO A 117 -3.77 30.02 8.53
N GLY A 118 -4.29 31.15 8.03
CA GLY A 118 -4.07 32.48 8.64
C GLY A 118 -2.64 33.03 8.50
N GLY A 119 -1.72 32.31 7.86
CA GLY A 119 -0.35 32.72 7.62
C GLY A 119 -0.12 33.27 6.21
N SER A 120 1.02 33.94 6.04
CA SER A 120 1.53 34.31 4.72
C SER A 120 2.24 33.13 4.07
N ALA A 121 2.27 33.11 2.73
CA ALA A 121 3.10 32.15 2.00
C ALA A 121 4.57 32.35 2.34
N GLN A 122 5.27 31.27 2.67
CA GLN A 122 6.67 31.27 3.06
C GLN A 122 7.43 30.13 2.40
N ALA A 123 8.73 30.35 2.18
CA ALA A 123 9.61 29.30 1.72
C ALA A 123 9.95 28.35 2.87
N CYS A 124 10.01 27.06 2.56
CA CYS A 124 10.43 26.02 3.48
C CYS A 124 11.48 25.13 2.79
N ASP A 125 12.58 24.88 3.47
CA ASP A 125 13.76 24.16 2.96
C ASP A 125 13.83 22.75 3.55
N ALA A 126 14.19 21.76 2.72
CA ALA A 126 14.31 20.35 3.11
C ALA A 126 15.55 20.07 3.97
#